data_AF-A0A0H1BES1-F1
#
_entry.id   AF-A0A0H1BES1-F1
#
_cell.length_a   1.000
_cell.length_b   1.000
_cell.length_c   1.000
_cell.angle_alpha   90.00
_cell.angle_beta   90.00
_cell.angle_gamma   90.00
#
_symmetry.space_group_name_H-M   'P 1'
#
loop_
_entity.id
_entity.type
_entity.pdbx_description
1 polymer ?
#
loop_
_entity_poly.entity_id
_entity_poly.type
_entity_poly.pdbx_seq_one_letter_code
_entity_poly.pdbx_strand_id
1 'polypeptide(L)'
;MPLHFTAAQSSRIKKSSSTYPSKRQSPFARHSRAKPFRSPNATIASNDVGKTALDSSNDSHSGYYQDSILPDIGPSQYISETTVVDSVIQAVQYIRNTMFSDLPERAGMNSTRIAEVLNFRRALPPIVSVAHVHMLLDAPTKVEREIVDLVDSARVRRLFIPGRGLNSAGLGDCLILVQDWEETVRGSSSINDELKAEKFLEILSKNTKTSAVAASTFTTEETSALLRAGFLVSPSSLAKHPSFDTSLASISSRARSHASSAGSPGQDTAASRQGKFGNTTMFLSIPNLGPYLRLLGAARTQIMALLKRSSSGEAPLTLLRDRWDGAVESDAYHNVAKRARGESAGVLPGKTKKWKELYGMNFRWALEEALGSGLIELFDTGSVGPGVRRV
;
A
#
# COMPACT_ATOMS: atom_id res chain seq x y z
N MET A 1 4.03 72.77 11.08
CA MET A 1 5.50 72.91 11.01
C MET A 1 6.09 71.51 10.82
N PRO A 2 6.82 71.27 9.72
CA PRO A 2 7.28 69.93 9.33
C PRO A 2 8.49 69.50 10.16
N LEU A 3 8.49 68.26 10.65
CA LEU A 3 9.61 67.68 11.38
C LEU A 3 10.49 66.88 10.44
N HIS A 4 11.77 67.27 10.40
CA HIS A 4 12.82 66.76 9.54
C HIS A 4 13.19 65.31 9.87
N PHE A 5 13.30 64.49 8.83
CA PHE A 5 13.93 63.17 8.87
C PHE A 5 15.46 63.34 8.94
N THR A 6 16.09 62.74 9.95
CA THR A 6 17.54 62.50 9.97
C THR A 6 17.79 60.99 9.96
N ALA A 7 18.50 60.55 8.92
CA ALA A 7 18.88 59.16 8.70
C ALA A 7 20.02 58.75 9.65
N ALA A 8 19.81 57.68 10.42
CA ALA A 8 20.86 57.03 11.19
C ALA A 8 21.53 55.91 10.35
N GLN A 9 22.82 56.06 10.11
CA GLN A 9 23.69 55.05 9.51
C GLN A 9 24.08 53.99 10.56
N SER A 10 23.82 52.72 10.28
CA SER A 10 24.52 51.56 10.88
C SER A 10 24.14 50.31 10.08
N SER A 11 24.95 49.28 9.88
CA SER A 11 26.37 49.01 10.10
C SER A 11 26.74 47.91 9.09
N ARG A 12 27.80 48.12 8.30
CA ARG A 12 28.26 47.17 7.28
C ARG A 12 29.25 46.22 7.93
N ILE A 13 28.82 45.03 8.32
CA ILE A 13 29.69 43.98 8.88
C ILE A 13 30.61 43.46 7.75
N LYS A 14 31.90 43.80 7.85
CA LYS A 14 32.98 43.25 7.02
C LYS A 14 33.43 41.92 7.64
N LYS A 15 33.34 40.82 6.89
CA LYS A 15 33.95 39.52 7.27
C LYS A 15 35.47 39.64 7.15
N SER A 16 36.18 39.25 8.20
CA SER A 16 37.64 39.26 8.26
C SER A 16 38.24 38.17 7.35
N SER A 17 39.13 38.62 6.47
CA SER A 17 40.06 37.77 5.71
C SER A 17 41.20 37.37 6.65
N SER A 18 41.18 36.12 7.17
CA SER A 18 42.29 35.57 7.93
C SER A 18 43.19 34.76 7.01
N THR A 19 44.33 35.37 6.68
CA THR A 19 45.53 34.72 6.14
C THR A 19 46.41 34.39 7.34
N TYR A 20 46.60 33.10 7.68
CA TYR A 20 47.87 32.48 8.17
C TYR A 20 47.67 30.96 8.38
N PRO A 21 48.70 30.12 8.14
CA PRO A 21 48.54 28.68 7.95
C PRO A 21 48.58 27.91 9.28
N SER A 22 47.51 27.20 9.62
CA SER A 22 47.49 26.28 10.75
C SER A 22 48.09 24.93 10.35
N LYS A 23 49.30 24.65 10.83
CA LYS A 23 49.91 23.30 10.82
C LYS A 23 49.20 22.41 11.85
N ARG A 24 48.22 21.62 11.39
CA ARG A 24 47.84 20.36 12.05
C ARG A 24 47.77 19.26 10.99
N GLN A 25 48.87 18.53 10.85
CA GLN A 25 48.94 17.34 10.00
C GLN A 25 48.21 16.19 10.70
N SER A 26 47.27 15.55 9.99
CA SER A 26 46.60 14.34 10.46
C SER A 26 47.58 13.14 10.43
N PRO A 27 47.48 12.18 11.37
CA PRO A 27 48.41 11.06 11.48
C PRO A 27 48.28 10.03 10.34
N PHE A 28 47.30 10.19 9.46
CA PHE A 28 47.08 9.33 8.29
C PHE A 28 47.60 9.91 6.96
N ALA A 29 48.19 11.11 6.98
CA ALA A 29 48.69 11.77 5.76
C ALA A 29 50.01 11.18 5.21
N ARG A 30 50.58 10.15 5.86
CA ARG A 30 51.86 9.52 5.47
C ARG A 30 51.76 8.08 4.96
N HIS A 31 50.57 7.54 4.75
CA HIS A 31 50.46 6.24 4.08
C HIS A 31 50.57 6.42 2.55
N SER A 32 51.53 5.72 1.94
CA SER A 32 51.70 5.68 0.49
C SER A 32 50.45 5.08 -0.15
N ARG A 33 49.81 5.85 -1.04
CA ARG A 33 48.66 5.41 -1.80
C ARG A 33 49.14 4.46 -2.89
N ALA A 34 49.11 3.15 -2.63
CA ALA A 34 49.39 2.13 -3.64
C ALA A 34 48.31 2.18 -4.72
N LYS A 35 48.72 2.44 -5.97
CA LYS A 35 47.85 2.30 -7.15
C LYS A 35 47.69 0.80 -7.44
N PRO A 36 46.48 0.28 -7.73
CA PRO A 36 46.34 -1.08 -8.20
C PRO A 36 47.05 -1.22 -9.55
N PHE A 37 47.88 -2.26 -9.65
CA PHE A 37 48.67 -2.62 -10.81
C PHE A 37 47.79 -2.75 -12.07
N ARG A 38 48.10 -1.94 -13.08
CA ARG A 38 47.78 -2.26 -14.48
C ARG A 38 48.73 -3.38 -14.89
N SER A 39 48.18 -4.54 -15.21
CA SER A 39 48.94 -5.59 -15.90
C SER A 39 49.37 -5.06 -17.28
N PRO A 40 50.63 -5.26 -17.70
CA PRO A 40 51.12 -4.85 -19.00
C PRO A 40 50.76 -5.89 -20.07
N ASN A 41 50.20 -5.42 -21.18
CA ASN A 41 50.20 -6.16 -22.44
C ASN A 41 51.66 -6.37 -22.88
N ALA A 42 52.07 -7.62 -23.00
CA ALA A 42 53.25 -8.03 -23.77
C ALA A 42 52.79 -8.57 -25.14
N THR A 43 53.35 -7.98 -26.18
CA THR A 43 53.11 -8.16 -27.61
C THR A 43 54.04 -9.20 -28.23
N ILE A 44 53.55 -10.08 -29.13
CA ILE A 44 54.22 -10.65 -30.34
C ILE A 44 53.07 -11.05 -31.31
N ALA A 45 52.69 -10.27 -32.35
CA ALA A 45 53.18 -10.19 -33.75
C ALA A 45 53.19 -11.57 -34.49
N SER A 46 52.78 -11.80 -35.75
CA SER A 46 52.31 -11.03 -36.92
C SER A 46 52.02 -12.09 -38.03
N ASN A 47 50.92 -12.09 -38.80
CA ASN A 47 50.74 -11.46 -40.13
C ASN A 47 49.38 -11.97 -40.68
N ASP A 48 48.50 -11.12 -41.21
CA ASP A 48 48.32 -11.00 -42.66
C ASP A 48 47.17 -10.03 -43.03
N VAL A 49 47.54 -9.13 -43.93
CA VAL A 49 46.85 -8.23 -44.87
C VAL A 49 45.31 -8.32 -45.03
N GLY A 50 44.65 -7.15 -45.01
CA GLY A 50 43.37 -6.97 -45.72
C GLY A 50 42.49 -5.79 -45.28
N LYS A 51 42.74 -4.59 -45.81
CA LYS A 51 41.87 -3.39 -45.71
C LYS A 51 40.49 -3.65 -46.34
N THR A 52 39.42 -3.14 -45.71
CA THR A 52 38.56 -2.07 -46.27
C THR A 52 37.70 -1.42 -45.18
N ALA A 53 37.51 -0.11 -45.34
CA ALA A 53 36.82 0.80 -44.43
C ALA A 53 35.31 0.88 -44.69
N LEU A 54 34.63 1.52 -43.72
CA LEU A 54 33.33 2.24 -43.76
C LEU A 54 32.13 1.56 -43.08
N ASP A 55 31.91 2.03 -41.85
CA ASP A 55 30.64 2.44 -41.23
C ASP A 55 29.36 1.63 -41.51
N SER A 56 29.04 0.75 -40.57
CA SER A 56 27.68 0.63 -40.00
C SER A 56 27.69 -0.33 -38.81
N SER A 57 27.63 0.18 -37.59
CA SER A 57 26.90 -0.46 -36.48
C SER A 57 26.92 0.44 -35.25
N ASN A 58 25.87 1.25 -35.17
CA ASN A 58 25.30 1.73 -33.94
C ASN A 58 24.85 0.49 -33.14
N ASP A 59 25.55 0.09 -32.07
CA ASP A 59 24.96 -0.87 -31.13
C ASP A 59 25.47 -0.70 -29.67
N SER A 60 24.64 -0.02 -28.88
CA SER A 60 24.08 -0.50 -27.62
C SER A 60 24.96 -1.39 -26.72
N HIS A 61 25.86 -0.80 -25.94
CA HIS A 61 26.39 -1.44 -24.72
C HIS A 61 25.36 -1.35 -23.58
N SER A 62 24.33 -2.18 -23.67
CA SER A 62 23.34 -2.47 -22.62
C SER A 62 23.18 -3.98 -22.53
N GLY A 63 23.96 -4.65 -21.68
CA GLY A 63 23.87 -6.11 -21.61
C GLY A 63 24.85 -6.77 -20.66
N TYR A 64 24.49 -6.82 -19.37
CA TYR A 64 24.96 -7.89 -18.47
C TYR A 64 23.85 -8.52 -17.63
N TYR A 65 22.63 -7.95 -17.65
CA TYR A 65 21.40 -8.66 -17.32
C TYR A 65 20.59 -8.81 -18.60
N GLN A 66 21.06 -9.66 -19.51
CA GLN A 66 20.21 -10.14 -20.58
C GLN A 66 19.16 -11.05 -19.93
N ASP A 67 18.04 -10.44 -19.56
CA ASP A 67 16.65 -10.90 -19.72
C ASP A 67 16.48 -12.41 -19.99
N SER A 68 17.03 -13.24 -19.11
CA SER A 68 16.89 -14.69 -19.13
C SER A 68 15.88 -15.02 -18.05
N ILE A 69 14.95 -15.92 -18.41
CA ILE A 69 13.99 -16.51 -17.48
C ILE A 69 14.77 -17.02 -16.27
N LEU A 70 14.29 -16.69 -15.07
CA LEU A 70 14.97 -17.13 -13.86
C LEU A 70 14.83 -18.65 -13.76
N PRO A 71 15.87 -19.38 -13.30
CA PRO A 71 15.70 -20.80 -13.04
C PRO A 71 14.58 -20.99 -12.03
N ASP A 72 13.69 -21.94 -12.30
CA ASP A 72 12.53 -22.24 -11.47
C ASP A 72 12.67 -23.66 -10.90
N ILE A 73 12.95 -23.74 -9.60
CA ILE A 73 13.11 -24.99 -8.85
C ILE A 73 11.76 -25.38 -8.20
N GLY A 74 10.73 -24.55 -8.33
CA GLY A 74 9.41 -24.76 -7.77
C GLY A 74 8.99 -23.65 -6.79
N PRO A 75 7.83 -23.84 -6.12
CA PRO A 75 7.25 -22.83 -5.23
C PRO A 75 8.16 -22.54 -4.04
N SER A 76 8.31 -21.26 -3.70
CA SER A 76 9.12 -20.83 -2.55
C SER A 76 8.28 -20.64 -1.30
N GLN A 77 8.74 -21.19 -0.17
CA GLN A 77 8.14 -21.00 1.16
C GLN A 77 8.71 -19.77 1.90
N TYR A 78 9.40 -18.87 1.20
CA TYR A 78 10.15 -17.75 1.79
C TYR A 78 9.32 -16.90 2.76
N ILE A 79 8.03 -16.65 2.48
CA ILE A 79 7.17 -15.88 3.38
C ILE A 79 6.95 -16.67 4.67
N SER A 80 6.40 -17.87 4.58
CA SER A 80 6.10 -18.75 5.72
C SER A 80 7.33 -19.02 6.61
N GLU A 81 8.51 -19.21 6.01
CA GLU A 81 9.76 -19.44 6.75
C GLU A 81 10.28 -18.21 7.50
N THR A 82 9.97 -17.01 7.02
CA THR A 82 10.49 -15.76 7.59
C THR A 82 9.47 -15.00 8.43
N THR A 83 8.22 -15.45 8.47
CA THR A 83 7.15 -14.92 9.32
C THR A 83 7.08 -15.69 10.63
N VAL A 84 6.99 -14.98 11.75
CA VAL A 84 6.94 -15.58 13.11
C VAL A 84 5.50 -15.55 13.65
N VAL A 85 4.55 -16.00 12.84
CA VAL A 85 3.12 -15.83 13.12
C VAL A 85 2.43 -17.19 12.99
N ASP A 86 1.72 -17.61 14.05
CA ASP A 86 1.13 -18.95 14.12
C ASP A 86 -0.41 -18.94 14.25
N SER A 87 -1.01 -17.77 14.46
CA SER A 87 -2.46 -17.60 14.68
C SER A 87 -3.03 -16.43 13.90
N VAL A 88 -4.33 -16.46 13.65
CA VAL A 88 -5.06 -15.41 12.92
C VAL A 88 -4.93 -14.06 13.63
N ILE A 89 -5.02 -14.03 14.95
CA ILE A 89 -4.92 -12.77 15.72
C ILE A 89 -3.52 -12.18 15.62
N GLN A 90 -2.48 -13.02 15.78
CA GLN A 90 -1.10 -12.57 15.60
C GLN A 90 -0.87 -12.08 14.16
N ALA A 91 -1.47 -12.73 13.15
CA ALA A 91 -1.38 -12.30 11.76
C ALA A 91 -2.02 -10.93 11.56
N VAL A 92 -3.24 -10.71 12.05
CA VAL A 92 -3.92 -9.42 12.00
C VAL A 92 -3.05 -8.33 12.65
N GLN A 93 -2.49 -8.59 13.82
CA GLN A 93 -1.62 -7.63 14.52
C GLN A 93 -0.31 -7.38 13.76
N TYR A 94 0.33 -8.42 13.24
CA TYR A 94 1.54 -8.31 12.44
C TYR A 94 1.31 -7.44 11.19
N ILE A 95 0.26 -7.74 10.42
CA ILE A 95 -0.11 -7.00 9.21
C ILE A 95 -0.32 -5.52 9.53
N ARG A 96 -1.06 -5.21 10.61
CA ARG A 96 -1.30 -3.82 11.01
C ARG A 96 -0.02 -3.09 11.42
N ASN A 97 0.84 -3.75 12.17
CA ASN A 97 2.06 -3.14 12.72
C ASN A 97 3.18 -2.96 11.68
N THR A 98 3.16 -3.73 10.60
CA THR A 98 4.23 -3.74 9.58
C THR A 98 3.85 -3.05 8.26
N MET A 99 2.62 -2.51 8.17
CA MET A 99 2.08 -1.89 6.95
C MET A 99 2.93 -0.77 6.38
N PHE A 100 3.56 0.03 7.25
CA PHE A 100 4.32 1.20 6.85
C PHE A 100 5.78 1.11 7.28
N SER A 101 6.67 1.62 6.45
CA SER A 101 8.05 1.90 6.84
C SER A 101 8.13 3.18 7.69
N ASP A 102 9.14 3.23 8.55
CA ASP A 102 9.50 4.44 9.29
C ASP A 102 9.82 5.60 8.36
N LEU A 103 9.60 6.81 8.87
CA LEU A 103 9.91 8.03 8.14
C LEU A 103 11.43 8.16 7.94
N PRO A 104 11.91 8.40 6.71
CA PRO A 104 13.33 8.52 6.45
C PRO A 104 13.89 9.82 7.05
N GLU A 105 15.03 9.73 7.74
CA GLU A 105 15.70 10.89 8.35
C GLU A 105 16.03 12.01 7.34
N ARG A 106 16.43 11.61 6.12
CA ARG A 106 16.67 12.51 4.98
C ARG A 106 15.59 12.32 3.92
N ALA A 107 14.35 12.53 4.32
CA ALA A 107 13.18 12.27 3.48
C ALA A 107 13.17 13.04 2.15
N GLY A 108 13.78 14.23 2.11
CA GLY A 108 13.51 15.18 1.01
C GLY A 108 12.03 15.55 0.89
N MET A 109 11.24 15.30 1.96
CA MET A 109 9.84 15.68 2.11
C MET A 109 9.78 16.97 2.93
N ASN A 110 8.91 17.90 2.54
CA ASN A 110 8.61 19.06 3.38
C ASN A 110 7.75 18.66 4.58
N SER A 111 7.67 19.54 5.58
CA SER A 111 6.89 19.30 6.81
C SER A 111 5.41 19.03 6.51
N THR A 112 4.83 19.71 5.52
CA THR A 112 3.43 19.49 5.11
C THR A 112 3.22 18.08 4.60
N ARG A 113 4.11 17.56 3.75
CA ARG A 113 4.02 16.20 3.25
C ARG A 113 4.19 15.16 4.36
N ILE A 114 5.09 15.41 5.30
CA ILE A 114 5.26 14.52 6.47
C ILE A 114 3.96 14.48 7.28
N ALA A 115 3.35 15.64 7.55
CA ALA A 115 2.08 15.72 8.27
C ALA A 115 0.94 15.02 7.51
N GLU A 116 0.85 15.18 6.17
CA GLU A 116 -0.11 14.45 5.34
C GLU A 116 0.06 12.93 5.47
N VAL A 117 1.29 12.42 5.42
CA VAL A 117 1.58 10.99 5.57
C VAL A 117 1.16 10.48 6.93
N LEU A 118 1.54 11.18 8.01
CA LEU A 118 1.18 10.78 9.37
C LEU A 118 -0.33 10.83 9.61
N ASN A 119 -1.01 11.87 9.14
CA ASN A 119 -2.45 12.01 9.27
C ASN A 119 -3.20 10.93 8.47
N PHE A 120 -2.73 10.64 7.24
CA PHE A 120 -3.31 9.57 6.43
C PHE A 120 -3.17 8.22 7.11
N ARG A 121 -1.96 7.86 7.56
CA ARG A 121 -1.69 6.60 8.29
C ARG A 121 -2.57 6.46 9.52
N ARG A 122 -2.71 7.52 10.33
CA ARG A 122 -3.56 7.54 11.52
C ARG A 122 -5.06 7.39 11.21
N ALA A 123 -5.49 7.87 10.04
CA ALA A 123 -6.89 7.81 9.63
C ALA A 123 -7.30 6.45 9.04
N LEU A 124 -6.36 5.54 8.78
CA LEU A 124 -6.70 4.24 8.20
C LEU A 124 -7.46 3.36 9.19
N PRO A 125 -8.48 2.63 8.71
CA PRO A 125 -9.21 1.70 9.55
C PRO A 125 -8.32 0.51 9.98
N PRO A 126 -8.52 -0.04 11.18
CA PRO A 126 -7.77 -1.18 11.72
C PRO A 126 -8.22 -2.51 11.12
N ILE A 127 -8.22 -2.62 9.79
CA ILE A 127 -8.64 -3.83 9.07
C ILE A 127 -7.49 -4.45 8.28
N VAL A 128 -7.62 -5.74 8.01
CA VAL A 128 -6.67 -6.51 7.19
C VAL A 128 -7.43 -7.33 6.16
N SER A 129 -6.82 -7.60 5.01
CA SER A 129 -7.43 -8.49 4.01
C SER A 129 -7.33 -9.95 4.47
N VAL A 130 -8.32 -10.77 4.16
CA VAL A 130 -8.26 -12.23 4.41
C VAL A 130 -7.15 -12.87 3.57
N ALA A 131 -6.94 -12.36 2.36
CA ALA A 131 -5.86 -12.75 1.45
C ALA A 131 -4.47 -12.64 2.10
N HIS A 132 -4.18 -11.53 2.78
CA HIS A 132 -2.90 -11.33 3.46
C HIS A 132 -2.73 -12.31 4.62
N VAL A 133 -3.79 -12.58 5.39
CA VAL A 133 -3.73 -13.54 6.50
C VAL A 133 -3.39 -14.95 6.00
N HIS A 134 -4.01 -15.40 4.91
CA HIS A 134 -3.70 -16.69 4.29
C HIS A 134 -2.28 -16.80 3.74
N MET A 135 -1.64 -15.68 3.40
CA MET A 135 -0.24 -15.72 2.98
C MET A 135 0.75 -15.89 4.10
N LEU A 136 0.42 -15.40 5.29
CA LEU A 136 1.31 -15.50 6.44
C LEU A 136 1.19 -16.85 7.13
N LEU A 137 -0.01 -17.44 7.14
CA LEU A 137 -0.29 -18.68 7.85
C LEU A 137 -0.32 -19.84 6.87
N ASP A 138 0.51 -20.85 7.13
CA ASP A 138 0.45 -22.11 6.39
C ASP A 138 -0.84 -22.89 6.73
N ALA A 139 -1.36 -23.67 5.78
CA ALA A 139 -2.62 -24.42 5.83
C ALA A 139 -3.93 -23.56 5.80
N PRO A 140 -4.40 -23.12 4.61
CA PRO A 140 -5.56 -22.22 4.47
C PRO A 140 -6.87 -22.77 5.06
N THR A 141 -7.10 -24.08 5.04
CA THR A 141 -8.29 -24.69 5.64
C THR A 141 -8.30 -24.57 7.17
N LYS A 142 -7.12 -24.66 7.82
CA LYS A 142 -6.99 -24.48 9.26
C LYS A 142 -7.26 -23.02 9.62
N VAL A 143 -6.72 -22.09 8.83
CA VAL A 143 -6.91 -20.65 8.99
C VAL A 143 -8.39 -20.27 8.88
N GLU A 144 -9.13 -20.76 7.87
CA GLU A 144 -10.57 -20.48 7.77
C GLU A 144 -11.36 -21.04 8.96
N ARG A 145 -11.01 -22.24 9.46
CA ARG A 145 -11.65 -22.78 10.67
C ARG A 145 -11.40 -21.89 11.88
N GLU A 146 -10.16 -21.44 12.07
CA GLU A 146 -9.82 -20.51 13.16
C GLU A 146 -10.55 -19.16 13.00
N ILE A 147 -10.66 -18.62 11.78
CA ILE A 147 -11.44 -17.41 11.52
C ILE A 147 -12.90 -17.61 11.95
N VAL A 148 -13.52 -18.73 11.57
CA VAL A 148 -14.91 -19.05 11.95
C VAL A 148 -15.05 -19.14 13.47
N ASP A 149 -14.15 -19.86 14.15
CA ASP A 149 -14.15 -19.99 15.61
C ASP A 149 -14.02 -18.62 16.30
N LEU A 150 -13.17 -17.73 15.77
CA LEU A 150 -12.97 -16.37 16.30
C LEU A 150 -14.15 -15.43 16.04
N VAL A 151 -14.87 -15.63 14.93
CA VAL A 151 -16.12 -14.91 14.63
C VAL A 151 -17.24 -15.39 15.56
N ASP A 152 -17.33 -16.69 15.79
CA ASP A 152 -18.30 -17.30 16.69
C ASP A 152 -18.03 -16.94 18.15
N SER A 153 -16.76 -16.80 18.55
CA SER A 153 -16.37 -16.31 19.87
C SER A 153 -16.39 -14.78 20.01
N ALA A 154 -16.89 -14.03 19.03
CA ALA A 154 -16.95 -12.57 19.02
C ALA A 154 -15.60 -11.85 19.25
N ARG A 155 -14.49 -12.45 18.81
CA ARG A 155 -13.15 -11.84 18.91
C ARG A 155 -12.73 -11.15 17.62
N VAL A 156 -13.15 -11.70 16.48
CA VAL A 156 -12.90 -11.18 15.14
C VAL A 156 -14.23 -10.94 14.45
N ARG A 157 -14.28 -9.98 13.54
CA ARG A 157 -15.40 -9.79 12.64
C ARG A 157 -14.93 -9.77 11.20
N ARG A 158 -15.65 -10.52 10.34
CA ARG A 158 -15.45 -10.52 8.89
C ARG A 158 -16.34 -9.45 8.28
N LEU A 159 -15.74 -8.58 7.48
CA LEU A 159 -16.37 -7.49 6.76
C LEU A 159 -16.35 -7.81 5.28
N PHE A 160 -17.54 -7.91 4.69
CA PHE A 160 -17.69 -8.03 3.25
C PHE A 160 -18.12 -6.70 2.65
N ILE A 161 -17.41 -6.25 1.62
CA ILE A 161 -17.65 -5.00 0.90
C ILE A 161 -18.16 -5.37 -0.49
N PRO A 162 -19.49 -5.40 -0.70
CA PRO A 162 -20.03 -5.84 -1.99
C PRO A 162 -19.56 -4.92 -3.13
N GLY A 163 -19.40 -5.47 -4.34
CA GLY A 163 -18.90 -4.72 -5.50
C GLY A 163 -17.39 -4.40 -5.46
N ARG A 164 -16.67 -4.75 -4.39
CA ARG A 164 -15.20 -4.66 -4.30
C ARG A 164 -14.49 -6.02 -4.23
N GLY A 165 -15.19 -7.11 -4.54
CA GLY A 165 -14.59 -8.39 -4.92
C GLY A 165 -15.49 -9.62 -4.73
N LEU A 166 -15.62 -10.43 -5.79
CA LEU A 166 -16.01 -11.86 -5.78
C LEU A 166 -15.05 -12.69 -6.68
N ASN A 167 -13.98 -12.06 -7.19
CA ASN A 167 -12.99 -12.67 -8.08
C ASN A 167 -11.70 -12.95 -7.29
N SER A 168 -10.81 -13.79 -7.81
CA SER A 168 -9.58 -14.26 -7.13
C SER A 168 -8.67 -13.14 -6.55
N ALA A 169 -8.77 -11.92 -7.09
CA ALA A 169 -8.04 -10.73 -6.62
C ALA A 169 -8.93 -9.71 -5.87
N GLY A 170 -10.01 -10.15 -5.22
CA GLY A 170 -10.93 -9.27 -4.49
C GLY A 170 -10.25 -8.38 -3.44
N LEU A 171 -10.74 -7.15 -3.30
CA LEU A 171 -10.32 -6.18 -2.26
C LEU A 171 -11.35 -6.08 -1.12
N GLY A 172 -12.46 -6.83 -1.22
CA GLY A 172 -13.66 -6.61 -0.42
C GLY A 172 -13.84 -7.52 0.80
N ASP A 173 -12.92 -8.44 1.06
CA ASP A 173 -13.02 -9.38 2.19
C ASP A 173 -11.95 -9.07 3.23
N CYS A 174 -12.38 -8.58 4.39
CA CYS A 174 -11.50 -8.06 5.42
C CYS A 174 -11.85 -8.59 6.82
N LEU A 175 -10.85 -8.64 7.69
CA LEU A 175 -10.99 -8.95 9.10
C LEU A 175 -10.68 -7.72 9.95
N ILE A 176 -11.36 -7.63 11.08
CA ILE A 176 -11.12 -6.64 12.12
C ILE A 176 -11.24 -7.30 13.50
N LEU A 177 -10.35 -6.96 14.43
CA LEU A 177 -10.53 -7.38 15.82
C LEU A 177 -11.68 -6.59 16.42
N VAL A 178 -12.57 -7.26 17.14
CA VAL A 178 -13.74 -6.59 17.74
C VAL A 178 -13.29 -5.45 18.65
N GLN A 179 -12.25 -5.66 19.45
CA GLN A 179 -11.65 -4.63 20.31
C GLN A 179 -11.24 -3.37 19.54
N ASP A 180 -10.56 -3.52 18.41
CA ASP A 180 -10.14 -2.39 17.56
C ASP A 180 -11.34 -1.63 16.97
N TRP A 181 -12.41 -2.36 16.63
CA TRP A 181 -13.64 -1.75 16.15
C TRP A 181 -14.32 -0.95 17.27
N GLU A 182 -14.45 -1.54 18.45
CA GLU A 182 -15.04 -0.85 19.60
C GLU A 182 -14.28 0.43 19.97
N GLU A 183 -12.94 0.39 19.94
CA GLU A 183 -12.10 1.58 20.13
C GLU A 183 -12.35 2.64 19.06
N THR A 184 -12.50 2.24 17.80
CA THR A 184 -12.83 3.14 16.69
C THR A 184 -14.19 3.81 16.88
N VAL A 185 -15.20 3.07 17.36
CA VAL A 185 -16.54 3.60 17.67
C VAL A 185 -16.45 4.57 18.85
N ARG A 186 -15.78 4.19 19.94
CA ARG A 186 -15.65 4.99 21.16
C ARG A 186 -14.90 6.31 20.89
N GLY A 187 -13.87 6.27 20.06
CA GLY A 187 -13.07 7.44 19.67
C GLY A 187 -13.76 8.41 18.70
N SER A 188 -14.92 8.05 18.14
CA SER A 188 -15.61 8.88 17.14
C SER A 188 -16.42 10.00 17.79
N SER A 189 -16.04 11.27 17.63
CA SER A 189 -16.79 12.41 18.17
C SER A 189 -18.08 12.76 17.40
N SER A 190 -18.32 12.12 16.25
CA SER A 190 -19.44 12.41 15.34
C SER A 190 -20.77 11.76 15.73
N ILE A 191 -20.78 10.90 16.75
CA ILE A 191 -21.93 10.11 17.19
C ILE A 191 -22.18 10.41 18.68
N ASN A 192 -23.44 10.47 19.11
CA ASN A 192 -23.80 10.60 20.52
C ASN A 192 -23.34 9.37 21.33
N ASP A 193 -22.93 9.57 22.58
CA ASP A 193 -22.39 8.52 23.43
C ASP A 193 -23.43 7.46 23.81
N GLU A 194 -24.69 7.85 23.99
CA GLU A 194 -25.82 6.92 24.19
C GLU A 194 -25.98 5.98 22.97
N LEU A 195 -25.96 6.53 21.76
CA LEU A 195 -26.07 5.75 20.53
C LEU A 195 -24.89 4.80 20.35
N LYS A 196 -23.68 5.20 20.75
CA LYS A 196 -22.49 4.34 20.72
C LYS A 196 -22.62 3.18 21.70
N ALA A 197 -22.79 3.51 22.99
CA ALA A 197 -22.66 2.57 24.09
C ALA A 197 -23.85 1.63 24.19
N GLU A 198 -25.07 2.17 24.12
CA GLU A 198 -26.28 1.41 24.44
C GLU A 198 -26.83 0.66 23.24
N LYS A 199 -26.64 1.19 22.03
CA LYS A 199 -27.23 0.61 20.81
C LYS A 199 -26.20 0.00 19.87
N PHE A 200 -25.26 0.81 19.37
CA PHE A 200 -24.40 0.36 18.28
C PHE A 200 -23.42 -0.74 18.73
N LEU A 201 -22.74 -0.56 19.86
CA LEU A 201 -21.84 -1.58 20.42
C LEU A 201 -22.59 -2.85 20.84
N GLU A 202 -23.80 -2.72 21.38
CA GLU A 202 -24.64 -3.86 21.74
C GLU A 202 -25.05 -4.69 20.51
N ILE A 203 -25.37 -4.02 19.39
CA ILE A 203 -25.64 -4.70 18.11
C ILE A 203 -24.39 -5.37 17.56
N LEU A 204 -23.23 -4.71 17.68
CA LEU A 204 -21.96 -5.28 17.21
C LEU A 204 -21.58 -6.55 17.97
N SER A 205 -21.86 -6.62 19.28
CA SER A 205 -21.56 -7.78 20.12
C SER A 205 -22.58 -8.92 19.95
N LYS A 206 -23.87 -8.60 19.78
CA LYS A 206 -24.95 -9.60 19.63
C LYS A 206 -24.96 -10.29 18.27
N ASN A 207 -24.57 -9.60 17.20
CA ASN A 207 -24.59 -10.15 15.84
C ASN A 207 -23.21 -10.03 15.20
N THR A 208 -22.40 -11.08 15.29
CA THR A 208 -21.04 -11.13 14.73
C THR A 208 -21.00 -11.71 13.32
N LYS A 209 -21.94 -12.60 12.99
CA LYS A 209 -21.93 -13.39 11.75
C LYS A 209 -22.40 -12.61 10.51
N THR A 210 -23.20 -11.56 10.69
CA THR A 210 -23.79 -10.82 9.57
C THR A 210 -23.28 -9.38 9.53
N SER A 211 -22.90 -8.90 8.34
CA SER A 211 -22.57 -7.48 8.12
C SER A 211 -23.79 -6.63 7.75
N ALA A 212 -24.94 -7.25 7.46
CA ALA A 212 -26.19 -6.56 7.17
C ALA A 212 -26.96 -6.20 8.46
N VAL A 213 -27.54 -5.00 8.49
CA VAL A 213 -28.35 -4.47 9.59
C VAL A 213 -29.68 -4.01 9.03
N ALA A 214 -30.78 -4.39 9.69
CA ALA A 214 -32.10 -3.91 9.33
C ALA A 214 -32.20 -2.41 9.61
N ALA A 215 -32.75 -1.63 8.66
CA ALA A 215 -32.95 -0.20 8.86
C ALA A 215 -33.90 0.14 10.02
N SER A 216 -34.76 -0.80 10.44
CA SER A 216 -35.66 -0.64 11.58
C SER A 216 -34.95 -0.66 12.94
N THR A 217 -33.67 -1.05 13.00
CA THR A 217 -32.92 -1.17 14.27
C THR A 217 -32.56 0.20 14.86
N PHE A 218 -32.46 1.24 14.02
CA PHE A 218 -32.10 2.59 14.42
C PHE A 218 -33.19 3.57 14.03
N THR A 219 -33.31 4.68 14.74
CA THR A 219 -34.16 5.79 14.28
C THR A 219 -33.56 6.41 13.00
N THR A 220 -34.36 7.18 12.26
CA THR A 220 -33.89 7.85 11.04
C THR A 220 -32.74 8.81 11.31
N GLU A 221 -32.76 9.49 12.46
CA GLU A 221 -31.71 10.42 12.88
C GLU A 221 -30.42 9.66 13.22
N GLU A 222 -30.52 8.60 14.03
CA GLU A 222 -29.41 7.71 14.40
C GLU A 222 -28.77 7.09 13.16
N THR A 223 -29.59 6.58 12.24
CA THR A 223 -29.15 6.03 10.97
C THR A 223 -28.37 7.07 10.15
N SER A 224 -28.88 8.30 10.07
CA SER A 224 -28.21 9.37 9.32
C SER A 224 -26.87 9.76 9.95
N ALA A 225 -26.76 9.72 11.29
CA ALA A 225 -25.53 9.98 12.02
C ALA A 225 -24.50 8.86 11.76
N LEU A 226 -24.90 7.59 11.84
CA LEU A 226 -24.04 6.44 11.56
C LEU A 226 -23.55 6.40 10.10
N LEU A 227 -24.43 6.75 9.14
CA LEU A 227 -24.06 6.89 7.72
C LEU A 227 -23.03 8.00 7.53
N ARG A 228 -23.23 9.18 8.15
CA ARG A 228 -22.31 10.32 8.04
C ARG A 228 -20.97 10.04 8.70
N ALA A 229 -20.99 9.32 9.82
CA ALA A 229 -19.78 8.89 10.51
C ALA A 229 -19.05 7.76 9.76
N GLY A 230 -19.69 7.07 8.82
CA GLY A 230 -19.09 6.03 7.98
C GLY A 230 -19.18 4.61 8.54
N PHE A 231 -20.01 4.39 9.57
CA PHE A 231 -20.23 3.08 10.20
C PHE A 231 -21.34 2.26 9.53
N LEU A 232 -22.18 2.91 8.73
CA LEU A 232 -23.17 2.27 7.88
C LEU A 232 -23.00 2.70 6.43
N VAL A 233 -23.40 1.84 5.50
CA VAL A 233 -23.48 2.12 4.06
C VAL A 233 -24.82 1.60 3.53
N SER A 234 -25.45 2.41 2.67
CA SER A 234 -26.66 2.03 1.95
C SER A 234 -26.32 1.26 0.66
N PRO A 235 -27.09 0.22 0.28
CA PRO A 235 -26.86 -0.55 -0.95
C PRO A 235 -26.79 0.32 -2.22
N SER A 236 -27.58 1.40 -2.28
CA SER A 236 -27.64 2.29 -3.44
C SER A 236 -26.35 3.10 -3.67
N SER A 237 -25.53 3.28 -2.63
CA SER A 237 -24.19 3.89 -2.77
C SER A 237 -23.16 2.92 -3.32
N LEU A 238 -23.45 1.61 -3.28
CA LEU A 238 -22.58 0.54 -3.72
C LEU A 238 -22.76 0.22 -5.21
N ALA A 239 -23.98 0.41 -5.73
CA ALA A 239 -24.34 0.18 -7.13
C ALA A 239 -23.88 1.27 -8.12
N LYS A 240 -23.18 2.32 -7.67
CA LYS A 240 -22.70 3.42 -8.55
C LYS A 240 -21.47 3.07 -9.39
N HIS A 241 -20.95 1.84 -9.31
CA HIS A 241 -20.03 1.30 -10.31
C HIS A 241 -20.81 0.39 -11.27
N PRO A 242 -20.88 0.73 -12.57
CA PRO A 242 -21.78 0.09 -13.53
C PRO A 242 -21.20 -1.22 -14.04
N SER A 243 -21.21 -2.28 -13.22
CA SER A 243 -20.93 -3.63 -13.69
C SER A 243 -21.25 -4.70 -12.64
N PHE A 244 -22.48 -4.72 -12.09
CA PHE A 244 -23.00 -5.92 -11.43
C PHE A 244 -24.51 -6.06 -11.59
N ASP A 245 -24.91 -7.01 -12.42
CA ASP A 245 -26.16 -7.76 -12.30
C ASP A 245 -26.05 -8.67 -11.09
N THR A 246 -26.53 -8.23 -9.92
CA THR A 246 -26.75 -9.14 -8.80
C THR A 246 -28.09 -9.84 -8.99
N SER A 247 -28.07 -11.02 -9.62
CA SER A 247 -29.14 -12.01 -9.44
C SER A 247 -29.07 -12.54 -8.00
N LEU A 248 -29.70 -11.82 -7.07
CA LEU A 248 -30.12 -12.37 -5.78
C LEU A 248 -31.49 -13.04 -5.97
N ALA A 249 -31.48 -14.19 -6.66
CA ALA A 249 -32.63 -15.08 -6.69
C ALA A 249 -32.65 -15.90 -5.39
N SER A 250 -33.28 -15.37 -4.33
CA SER A 250 -33.99 -16.16 -3.29
C SER A 250 -34.45 -15.30 -2.11
N ILE A 251 -35.34 -14.33 -2.33
CA ILE A 251 -36.30 -13.95 -1.28
C ILE A 251 -37.67 -13.87 -1.94
N SER A 252 -38.51 -14.85 -1.64
CA SER A 252 -39.84 -15.03 -2.21
C SER A 252 -40.75 -13.84 -1.90
N SER A 253 -40.96 -12.94 -2.87
CA SER A 253 -42.03 -11.93 -2.84
C SER A 253 -43.28 -12.49 -3.54
N ARG A 254 -44.05 -13.30 -2.80
CA ARG A 254 -45.35 -13.77 -3.26
C ARG A 254 -46.45 -12.82 -2.77
N ALA A 255 -46.78 -11.81 -3.59
CA ALA A 255 -48.09 -11.13 -3.73
C ALA A 255 -47.92 -9.97 -4.73
N ARG A 256 -48.27 -10.13 -6.03
CA ARG A 256 -49.55 -9.70 -6.65
C ARG A 256 -50.00 -8.31 -6.16
N SER A 257 -50.09 -7.26 -6.98
CA SER A 257 -50.97 -7.16 -8.16
C SER A 257 -50.62 -6.01 -9.13
N HIS A 258 -50.98 -6.25 -10.39
CA HIS A 258 -51.08 -5.39 -11.57
C HIS A 258 -51.47 -3.91 -11.38
N ALA A 259 -50.85 -3.00 -12.17
CA ALA A 259 -51.51 -2.23 -13.23
C ALA A 259 -50.50 -1.37 -14.02
N SER A 260 -50.64 -1.40 -15.33
CA SER A 260 -49.90 -0.65 -16.35
C SER A 260 -50.35 0.80 -16.48
N SER A 261 -49.43 1.75 -16.62
CA SER A 261 -49.62 2.91 -17.52
C SER A 261 -48.30 3.58 -17.88
N ALA A 262 -48.16 3.86 -19.17
CA ALA A 262 -47.14 4.71 -19.77
C ALA A 262 -47.42 6.20 -19.48
N GLY A 263 -46.37 7.03 -19.43
CA GLY A 263 -46.52 8.47 -19.65
C GLY A 263 -45.59 9.40 -18.87
N SER A 264 -44.77 10.14 -19.62
CA SER A 264 -44.19 11.46 -19.36
C SER A 264 -42.92 11.63 -18.48
N PRO A 265 -41.89 12.32 -19.02
CA PRO A 265 -40.81 12.91 -18.23
C PRO A 265 -41.20 14.34 -17.81
N GLY A 266 -41.34 14.59 -16.52
CA GLY A 266 -41.62 15.94 -16.03
C GLY A 266 -41.60 16.04 -14.51
N GLN A 267 -40.68 16.88 -14.01
CA GLN A 267 -40.60 17.43 -12.65
C GLN A 267 -40.37 16.44 -11.49
N ASP A 268 -39.09 16.17 -11.22
CA ASP A 268 -38.66 15.78 -9.86
C ASP A 268 -38.38 17.02 -9.02
N THR A 269 -39.42 17.47 -8.32
CA THR A 269 -39.32 18.36 -7.17
C THR A 269 -38.45 17.72 -6.08
N ALA A 270 -37.53 18.50 -5.51
CA ALA A 270 -36.51 18.11 -4.52
C ALA A 270 -37.05 17.73 -3.11
N ALA A 271 -38.29 17.26 -2.99
CA ALA A 271 -38.96 17.00 -1.71
C ALA A 271 -39.28 15.51 -1.45
N SER A 272 -38.84 14.57 -2.31
CA SER A 272 -39.14 13.13 -2.17
C SER A 272 -37.89 12.26 -2.01
N ARG A 273 -37.01 12.61 -1.06
CA ARG A 273 -35.88 11.74 -0.65
C ARG A 273 -35.94 11.27 0.80
N GLN A 274 -36.94 11.69 1.58
CA GLN A 274 -37.01 11.43 3.02
C GLN A 274 -37.83 10.19 3.42
N GLY A 275 -38.54 9.54 2.48
CA GLY A 275 -39.55 8.52 2.82
C GLY A 275 -39.26 7.05 2.48
N LYS A 276 -38.07 6.66 2.00
CA LYS A 276 -37.82 5.29 1.48
C LYS A 276 -36.79 4.44 2.24
N PHE A 277 -36.46 4.79 3.48
CA PHE A 277 -35.53 3.99 4.28
C PHE A 277 -36.20 2.88 5.11
N GLY A 278 -37.53 2.82 5.18
CA GLY A 278 -38.26 1.94 6.10
C GLY A 278 -38.12 0.43 5.86
N ASN A 279 -37.57 -0.02 4.72
CA ASN A 279 -37.43 -1.45 4.41
C ASN A 279 -36.11 -1.82 3.72
N THR A 280 -35.10 -0.95 3.77
CA THR A 280 -33.84 -1.16 3.07
C THR A 280 -32.79 -1.76 4.02
N THR A 281 -32.25 -2.94 3.70
CA THR A 281 -31.12 -3.52 4.44
C THR A 281 -29.88 -2.62 4.29
N MET A 282 -29.24 -2.24 5.39
CA MET A 282 -27.98 -1.49 5.40
C MET A 282 -26.80 -2.41 5.68
N PHE A 283 -25.59 -1.99 5.36
CA PHE A 283 -24.38 -2.74 5.63
C PHE A 283 -23.49 -2.00 6.62
N LEU A 284 -22.88 -2.75 7.54
CA LEU A 284 -21.84 -2.24 8.41
C LEU A 284 -20.60 -1.88 7.59
N SER A 285 -19.99 -0.78 7.98
CA SER A 285 -18.76 -0.27 7.42
C SER A 285 -17.90 0.28 8.55
N ILE A 286 -16.66 0.62 8.21
CA ILE A 286 -15.76 1.36 9.07
C ILE A 286 -15.38 2.67 8.40
N PRO A 287 -15.15 3.76 9.15
CA PRO A 287 -14.69 5.02 8.58
C PRO A 287 -13.39 4.83 7.78
N ASN A 288 -13.20 5.62 6.73
CA ASN A 288 -12.00 5.60 5.88
C ASN A 288 -11.69 4.27 5.16
N LEU A 289 -12.69 3.41 5.00
CA LEU A 289 -12.58 2.17 4.22
C LEU A 289 -12.20 2.40 2.76
N GLY A 290 -12.81 3.39 2.10
CA GLY A 290 -12.51 3.72 0.70
C GLY A 290 -11.03 4.10 0.45
N PRO A 291 -10.46 5.05 1.22
CA PRO A 291 -9.03 5.35 1.19
C PRO A 291 -8.12 4.13 1.38
N TYR A 292 -8.45 3.23 2.32
CA TYR A 292 -7.71 1.98 2.54
C TYR A 292 -7.74 1.07 1.31
N LEU A 293 -8.92 0.82 0.73
CA LEU A 293 -9.05 -0.01 -0.48
C LEU A 293 -8.30 0.60 -1.68
N ARG A 294 -8.28 1.93 -1.81
CA ARG A 294 -7.52 2.62 -2.84
C ARG A 294 -6.02 2.40 -2.67
N LEU A 295 -5.53 2.48 -1.43
CA LEU A 295 -4.13 2.25 -1.10
C LEU A 295 -3.72 0.81 -1.44
N LEU A 296 -4.54 -0.18 -1.07
CA LEU A 296 -4.35 -1.58 -1.44
C LEU A 296 -4.27 -1.77 -2.96
N GLY A 297 -5.24 -1.24 -3.69
CA GLY A 297 -5.26 -1.31 -5.16
C GLY A 297 -4.05 -0.65 -5.80
N ALA A 298 -3.60 0.50 -5.28
CA ALA A 298 -2.41 1.20 -5.75
C ALA A 298 -1.13 0.39 -5.50
N ALA A 299 -1.02 -0.26 -4.34
CA ALA A 299 0.13 -1.10 -3.99
C ALA A 299 0.25 -2.31 -4.92
N ARG A 300 -0.84 -3.05 -5.12
CA ARG A 300 -0.92 -4.17 -6.07
C ARG A 300 -0.56 -3.73 -7.49
N THR A 301 -1.11 -2.59 -7.94
CA THR A 301 -0.82 -2.02 -9.26
C THR A 301 0.66 -1.66 -9.41
N GLN A 302 1.29 -1.11 -8.36
CA GLN A 302 2.70 -0.76 -8.38
C GLN A 302 3.59 -2.01 -8.50
N ILE A 303 3.30 -3.10 -7.76
CA ILE A 303 4.05 -4.36 -7.89
C ILE A 303 3.98 -4.88 -9.32
N MET A 304 2.77 -4.95 -9.90
CA MET A 304 2.60 -5.40 -11.28
C MET A 304 3.31 -4.49 -12.28
N ALA A 305 3.32 -3.17 -12.04
CA ALA A 305 4.04 -2.23 -12.88
C ALA A 305 5.57 -2.42 -12.79
N LEU A 306 6.10 -2.78 -11.63
CA LEU A 306 7.53 -3.07 -11.46
C LEU A 306 7.95 -4.38 -12.11
N LEU A 307 7.10 -5.41 -12.09
CA LEU A 307 7.33 -6.67 -12.80
C LEU A 307 7.22 -6.51 -14.32
N LYS A 308 6.31 -5.65 -14.82
CA LYS A 308 6.25 -5.33 -16.26
C LYS A 308 7.51 -4.66 -16.83
N ARG A 309 8.42 -4.19 -15.96
CA ARG A 309 9.69 -3.60 -16.39
C ARG A 309 10.76 -4.65 -16.72
N SER A 310 10.62 -5.89 -16.24
CA SER A 310 11.44 -7.00 -16.75
C SER A 310 10.77 -7.62 -17.97
N SER A 311 11.55 -8.03 -18.97
CA SER A 311 10.98 -8.56 -20.22
C SER A 311 10.18 -9.85 -20.01
N SER A 312 10.64 -10.71 -19.09
CA SER A 312 10.03 -11.99 -18.76
C SER A 312 8.81 -11.84 -17.83
N GLY A 313 8.60 -10.66 -17.24
CA GLY A 313 7.61 -10.48 -16.17
C GLY A 313 8.02 -11.15 -14.85
N GLU A 314 9.29 -11.54 -14.73
CA GLU A 314 9.88 -12.14 -13.53
C GLU A 314 11.02 -11.25 -13.02
N ALA A 315 11.27 -11.23 -11.72
CA ALA A 315 12.42 -10.54 -11.14
C ALA A 315 12.85 -11.19 -9.82
N PRO A 316 14.15 -11.15 -9.47
CA PRO A 316 14.59 -11.49 -8.13
C PRO A 316 13.92 -10.58 -7.09
N LEU A 317 13.53 -11.15 -5.96
CA LEU A 317 12.83 -10.43 -4.89
C LEU A 317 13.59 -9.18 -4.41
N THR A 318 14.92 -9.29 -4.32
CA THR A 318 15.83 -8.21 -3.92
C THR A 318 15.80 -7.05 -4.91
N LEU A 319 15.79 -7.34 -6.22
CA LEU A 319 15.69 -6.34 -7.27
C LEU A 319 14.33 -5.64 -7.24
N LEU A 320 13.25 -6.39 -7.03
CA LEU A 320 11.91 -5.83 -6.93
C LEU A 320 11.78 -4.88 -5.73
N ARG A 321 12.39 -5.25 -4.59
CA ARG A 321 12.50 -4.38 -3.40
C ARG A 321 13.26 -3.09 -3.69
N ASP A 322 14.43 -3.21 -4.33
CA ASP A 322 15.25 -2.05 -4.69
C ASP A 322 14.47 -1.08 -5.59
N ARG A 323 13.73 -1.60 -6.58
CA ARG A 323 12.86 -0.80 -7.46
C ARG A 323 11.72 -0.13 -6.68
N TRP A 324 11.13 -0.82 -5.70
CA TRP A 324 10.08 -0.28 -4.84
C TRP A 324 10.56 0.92 -4.01
N ASP A 325 11.76 0.82 -3.47
CA ASP A 325 12.39 1.89 -2.68
C ASP A 325 12.98 3.03 -3.53
N GLY A 326 12.87 2.93 -4.86
CA GLY A 326 13.28 3.99 -5.79
C GLY A 326 14.76 3.96 -6.17
N ALA A 327 15.41 2.81 -6.04
CA ALA A 327 16.75 2.61 -6.57
C ALA A 327 16.74 2.77 -8.11
N VAL A 328 17.76 3.46 -8.63
CA VAL A 328 18.02 3.54 -10.07
C VAL A 328 19.02 2.43 -10.41
N GLU A 329 18.71 1.64 -11.42
CA GLU A 329 19.60 0.63 -11.99
C GLU A 329 20.70 1.36 -12.77
N SER A 330 21.73 1.79 -12.06
CA SER A 330 22.93 2.38 -12.65
C SER A 330 24.14 1.73 -11.99
N ASP A 331 24.94 1.04 -12.80
CA ASP A 331 26.16 0.31 -12.43
C ASP A 331 27.31 1.22 -11.96
N ALA A 332 27.05 2.50 -11.71
CA ALA A 332 28.03 3.37 -11.11
C ALA A 332 28.40 2.82 -9.71
N TYR A 333 29.65 2.39 -9.55
CA TYR A 333 30.22 1.84 -8.30
C TYR A 333 29.93 2.73 -7.07
N HIS A 334 29.77 4.04 -7.28
CA HIS A 334 29.38 5.00 -6.26
C HIS A 334 27.96 4.81 -5.72
N ASN A 335 27.01 4.31 -6.51
CA ASN A 335 25.65 4.02 -6.07
C ASN A 335 25.62 2.80 -5.14
N VAL A 336 26.36 1.73 -5.48
CA VAL A 336 26.50 0.55 -4.62
C VAL A 336 27.16 0.93 -3.29
N ALA A 337 28.23 1.72 -3.34
CA ALA A 337 28.91 2.19 -2.13
C ALA A 337 28.04 3.14 -1.27
N LYS A 338 27.20 4.00 -1.88
CA LYS A 338 26.23 4.82 -1.16
C LYS A 338 25.18 3.97 -0.46
N ARG A 339 24.64 2.95 -1.16
CA ARG A 339 23.66 2.01 -0.59
C ARG A 339 24.23 1.25 0.61
N ALA A 340 25.47 0.76 0.52
CA ALA A 340 26.15 0.08 1.62
C ALA A 340 26.37 0.97 2.87
N ARG A 341 26.35 2.30 2.69
CA ARG A 341 26.43 3.30 3.78
C ARG A 341 25.06 3.82 4.26
N GLY A 342 23.95 3.29 3.73
CA GLY A 342 22.61 3.81 4.02
C GLY A 342 22.32 5.18 3.38
N GLU A 343 23.17 5.64 2.46
CA GLU A 343 22.97 6.88 1.71
C GLU A 343 22.08 6.60 0.49
N SER A 344 21.16 7.51 0.17
CA SER A 344 20.26 7.36 -0.97
C SER A 344 21.04 7.38 -2.30
N ALA A 345 21.23 6.20 -2.86
CA ALA A 345 21.88 5.95 -4.14
C ALA A 345 20.91 6.02 -5.35
N GLY A 346 19.70 6.56 -5.14
CA GLY A 346 18.63 6.59 -6.12
C GLY A 346 17.76 7.83 -5.96
N VAL A 347 16.50 7.74 -6.37
CA VAL A 347 15.53 8.83 -6.22
C VAL A 347 15.35 9.14 -4.73
N LEU A 348 15.42 10.42 -4.35
CA LEU A 348 15.17 10.82 -2.95
C LEU A 348 13.83 10.26 -2.46
N PRO A 349 13.73 9.77 -1.21
CA PRO A 349 12.52 9.11 -0.71
C PRO A 349 11.22 9.87 -1.03
N GLY A 350 11.18 11.18 -0.76
CA GLY A 350 10.02 12.04 -1.04
C GLY A 350 9.63 12.21 -2.52
N LYS A 351 10.47 11.76 -3.45
CA LYS A 351 10.20 11.73 -4.89
C LYS A 351 9.74 10.36 -5.40
N THR A 352 9.88 9.31 -4.60
CA THR A 352 9.46 7.94 -4.97
C THR A 352 7.95 7.77 -4.93
N LYS A 353 7.41 6.81 -5.69
CA LYS A 353 5.99 6.42 -5.62
C LYS A 353 5.61 5.85 -4.25
N LYS A 354 6.53 5.09 -3.62
CA LYS A 354 6.39 4.59 -2.24
C LYS A 354 5.92 5.69 -1.29
N TRP A 355 6.54 6.87 -1.32
CA TRP A 355 6.19 7.97 -0.42
C TRP A 355 5.10 8.91 -0.94
N LYS A 356 5.00 9.11 -2.27
CA LYS A 356 4.02 10.01 -2.89
C LYS A 356 2.61 9.43 -3.00
N GLU A 357 2.51 8.16 -3.39
CA GLU A 357 1.23 7.52 -3.69
C GLU A 357 0.87 6.49 -2.62
N LEU A 358 1.87 5.81 -2.06
CA LEU A 358 1.67 4.72 -1.10
C LEU A 358 2.00 5.09 0.35
N TYR A 359 2.22 6.38 0.63
CA TYR A 359 2.40 6.91 2.00
C TYR A 359 3.46 6.16 2.83
N GLY A 360 4.50 5.66 2.17
CA GLY A 360 5.60 4.90 2.78
C GLY A 360 5.26 3.45 3.10
N MET A 361 4.30 2.84 2.41
CA MET A 361 3.96 1.42 2.57
C MET A 361 5.19 0.52 2.42
N ASN A 362 5.28 -0.47 3.30
CA ASN A 362 6.37 -1.43 3.33
C ASN A 362 6.30 -2.35 2.09
N PHE A 363 7.44 -2.57 1.44
CA PHE A 363 7.53 -3.47 0.28
C PHE A 363 7.07 -4.88 0.63
N ARG A 364 7.54 -5.43 1.74
CA ARG A 364 7.23 -6.80 2.16
C ARG A 364 5.73 -6.95 2.39
N TRP A 365 5.11 -5.97 3.05
CA TRP A 365 3.68 -5.93 3.26
C TRP A 365 2.89 -5.94 1.95
N ALA A 366 3.28 -5.08 0.99
CA ALA A 366 2.63 -5.02 -0.32
C ALA A 366 2.79 -6.31 -1.12
N LEU A 367 3.96 -6.95 -1.00
CA LEU A 367 4.26 -8.24 -1.64
C LEU A 367 3.35 -9.35 -1.09
N GLU A 368 3.26 -9.49 0.22
CA GLU A 368 2.40 -10.48 0.89
C GLU A 368 0.93 -10.31 0.47
N GLU A 369 0.44 -9.07 0.43
CA GLU A 369 -0.91 -8.76 -0.06
C GLU A 369 -1.13 -9.15 -1.54
N ALA A 370 -0.13 -8.91 -2.40
CA ALA A 370 -0.21 -9.25 -3.82
C ALA A 370 -0.14 -10.77 -4.07
N LEU A 371 0.66 -11.49 -3.27
CA LEU A 371 0.70 -12.95 -3.28
C LEU A 371 -0.64 -13.55 -2.83
N GLY A 372 -1.23 -13.00 -1.76
CA GLY A 372 -2.48 -13.53 -1.19
C GLY A 372 -3.69 -13.33 -2.05
N SER A 373 -3.64 -12.30 -2.89
CA SER A 373 -4.64 -12.04 -3.91
C SER A 373 -4.38 -12.79 -5.21
N GLY A 374 -3.36 -13.66 -5.26
CA GLY A 374 -3.02 -14.49 -6.41
C GLY A 374 -2.59 -13.68 -7.64
N LEU A 375 -2.09 -12.46 -7.47
CA LEU A 375 -1.63 -11.62 -8.59
C LEU A 375 -0.21 -11.96 -9.02
N ILE A 376 0.57 -12.48 -8.09
CA ILE A 376 1.96 -12.86 -8.25
C ILE A 376 2.20 -14.19 -7.52
N GLU A 377 3.27 -14.86 -7.90
CA GLU A 377 3.75 -16.06 -7.21
C GLU A 377 5.25 -15.95 -6.92
N LEU A 378 5.67 -16.67 -5.87
CA LEU A 378 7.05 -16.80 -5.44
C LEU A 378 7.58 -18.19 -5.81
N PHE A 379 8.76 -18.23 -6.42
CA PHE A 379 9.45 -19.47 -6.77
C PHE A 379 10.91 -19.40 -6.34
N ASP A 380 11.55 -20.55 -6.16
CA ASP A 380 12.96 -20.63 -5.80
C ASP A 380 13.83 -20.67 -7.07
N THR A 381 14.91 -19.87 -7.04
CA THR A 381 15.90 -19.81 -8.12
C THR A 381 17.17 -20.60 -7.81
N GLY A 382 17.36 -21.03 -6.55
CA GLY A 382 18.53 -21.77 -6.06
C GLY A 382 19.86 -21.00 -6.07
N SER A 383 19.89 -19.74 -6.54
CA SER A 383 21.13 -18.98 -6.73
C SER A 383 21.05 -17.52 -6.29
N VAL A 384 19.98 -16.82 -6.65
CA VAL A 384 19.80 -15.37 -6.38
C VAL A 384 18.73 -15.08 -5.32
N GLY A 385 18.29 -16.12 -4.61
CA GLY A 385 17.16 -16.07 -3.68
C GLY A 385 15.81 -16.22 -4.38
N PRO A 386 14.69 -15.89 -3.70
CA PRO A 386 13.36 -16.07 -4.27
C PRO A 386 13.14 -15.20 -5.52
N GLY A 387 12.57 -15.80 -6.56
CA GLY A 387 12.05 -15.12 -7.74
C GLY A 387 10.57 -14.78 -7.56
N VAL A 388 10.14 -13.65 -8.13
CA VAL A 388 8.74 -13.23 -8.17
C VAL A 388 8.31 -13.13 -9.63
N ARG A 389 7.15 -13.68 -9.96
CA ARG A 389 6.52 -13.49 -11.28
C ARG A 389 5.03 -13.21 -11.18
N ARG A 390 4.50 -12.64 -12.26
CA ARG A 390 3.05 -12.46 -12.43
C ARG A 390 2.36 -13.79 -12.72
N VAL A 391 1.13 -13.94 -12.24
CA VAL A 391 0.23 -15.07 -12.54
C VAL A 391 -0.65 -14.74 -13.74
#